data_AF-A0A367ATI6-F1
#
_entry.id   AF-A0A367ATI6-F1
#
_cell.length_a   1.000
_cell.length_b   1.000
_cell.length_c   1.000
_cell.angle_alpha   90.00
_cell.angle_beta   90.00
_cell.angle_gamma   90.00
#
_symmetry.space_group_name_H-M   'P 1'
#
loop_
_entity.id
_entity.type
_entity.pdbx_description
1 polymer ?
#
loop_
_entity_poly.entity_id
_entity_poly.type
_entity_poly.pdbx_seq_one_letter_code
_entity_poly.pdbx_strand_id
1 'polypeptide(L)'
;MPADLLRTAAGRLEALAARTTSGDWRLTGLLASRPEVVAGRPDGSTEHVAEARAASGAWIAALSPAVAAPLAAALRAAADEPGPPSGLVDLARVLLARLP
;
A
#
# COMPACT_ATOMS: atom_id res chain seq x y z
N MET A 1 2.05 -12.32 18.20
CA MET A 1 3.24 -11.55 18.63
C MET A 1 3.61 -10.53 17.54
N PRO A 2 4.45 -9.50 17.81
CA PRO A 2 4.88 -8.54 16.78
C PRO A 2 5.44 -9.20 15.51
N ALA A 3 6.20 -10.29 15.67
CA ALA A 3 6.72 -11.09 14.56
C ALA A 3 5.62 -11.66 13.66
N ASP A 4 4.55 -12.23 14.22
CA ASP A 4 3.44 -12.79 13.42
C ASP A 4 2.71 -11.70 12.63
N LEU A 5 2.56 -10.53 13.23
CA LEU A 5 1.91 -9.36 12.61
C LEU A 5 2.71 -8.92 11.38
N LEU A 6 4.03 -8.78 11.53
CA LEU A 6 4.95 -8.41 10.45
C LEU A 6 4.95 -9.45 9.31
N ARG A 7 5.04 -10.75 9.62
CA ARG A 7 5.00 -11.83 8.62
C ARG A 7 3.65 -11.90 7.90
N THR A 8 2.55 -11.70 8.61
CA THR A 8 1.20 -11.68 8.01
C THR A 8 1.04 -10.52 7.05
N ALA A 9 1.50 -9.32 7.45
CA ALA A 9 1.47 -8.14 6.58
C ALA A 9 2.30 -8.35 5.31
N ALA A 10 3.51 -8.91 5.45
CA ALA A 10 4.38 -9.26 4.31
C ALA A 10 3.69 -10.23 3.34
N GLY A 11 3.07 -11.29 3.86
CA GLY A 11 2.36 -12.28 3.04
C GLY A 11 1.16 -11.69 2.29
N ARG A 12 0.34 -10.87 2.95
CA ARG A 12 -0.81 -10.21 2.30
C ARG A 12 -0.37 -9.20 1.23
N LEU A 13 0.73 -8.50 1.48
CA LEU A 13 1.28 -7.55 0.52
C LEU A 13 1.75 -8.24 -0.76
N GLU A 14 2.47 -9.35 -0.64
CA GLU A 14 2.88 -10.16 -1.80
C GLU A 14 1.70 -10.78 -2.53
N ALA A 15 0.70 -11.29 -1.80
CA ALA A 15 -0.51 -11.83 -2.40
C ALA A 15 -1.27 -10.77 -3.21
N LEU A 16 -1.34 -9.53 -2.71
CA LEU A 16 -1.92 -8.41 -3.46
C LEU A 16 -1.08 -8.07 -4.70
N ALA A 17 0.25 -8.03 -4.57
CA ALA A 17 1.13 -7.71 -5.69
C ALA A 17 1.05 -8.77 -6.81
N ALA A 18 1.01 -10.05 -6.45
CA ALA A 18 0.94 -11.16 -7.41
C ALA A 18 -0.31 -11.14 -8.31
N ARG A 19 -1.40 -10.55 -7.84
CA ARG A 19 -2.65 -10.40 -8.60
C ARG A 19 -2.82 -9.02 -9.27
N THR A 20 -1.79 -8.18 -9.19
CA THR A 20 -1.80 -6.82 -9.75
C THR A 20 -0.83 -6.74 -10.94
N THR A 21 -1.12 -5.90 -11.94
CA THR A 21 -0.23 -5.70 -13.08
C THR A 21 1.13 -5.17 -12.61
N SER A 22 2.19 -5.97 -12.80
CA SER A 22 3.56 -5.62 -12.47
C SER A 22 4.14 -4.54 -13.39
N GLY A 23 5.31 -4.01 -13.02
CA GLY A 23 6.10 -3.09 -13.84
C GLY A 23 6.00 -1.63 -13.40
N ASP A 24 6.60 -0.74 -14.18
CA ASP A 24 6.64 0.70 -13.88
C ASP A 24 5.31 1.35 -14.22
N TRP A 25 4.65 1.89 -13.19
CA TRP A 25 3.41 2.61 -13.38
C TRP A 25 3.72 4.07 -13.69
N ARG A 26 3.26 4.53 -14.85
CA ARG A 26 3.44 5.90 -15.33
C ARG A 26 2.11 6.61 -15.42
N LEU A 27 2.12 7.90 -15.11
CA LEU A 27 0.97 8.77 -15.30
C LEU A 27 0.80 9.07 -16.79
N THR A 28 -0.28 8.58 -17.38
CA THR A 28 -0.76 8.93 -18.72
C THR A 28 -2.24 9.34 -18.60
N GLY A 29 -2.77 10.12 -19.56
CA GLY A 29 -4.08 10.79 -19.44
C GLY A 29 -5.26 9.92 -18.99
N LEU A 30 -6.38 10.55 -18.60
CA LEU A 30 -7.51 9.88 -17.93
C LEU A 30 -8.17 8.80 -18.81
N LEU A 31 -7.99 7.52 -18.43
CA LEU A 31 -8.73 6.38 -18.98
C LEU A 31 -10.16 6.34 -18.37
N ALA A 32 -11.17 6.43 -19.23
CA ALA A 32 -12.56 6.72 -18.89
C ALA A 32 -13.37 5.59 -18.20
N SER A 33 -12.77 4.50 -17.72
CA SER A 33 -13.56 3.36 -17.22
C SER A 33 -12.81 2.48 -16.21
N ARG A 34 -12.58 2.98 -14.99
CA ARG A 34 -12.08 2.15 -13.87
C ARG A 34 -12.69 2.56 -12.53
N PRO A 35 -12.82 1.61 -11.58
CA PRO A 35 -13.55 1.78 -10.32
C PRO A 35 -13.18 3.06 -9.57
N GLU A 36 -14.19 3.61 -8.91
CA GLU A 36 -14.11 4.87 -8.16
C GLU A 36 -13.16 4.73 -6.96
N VAL A 37 -12.23 5.67 -6.81
CA VAL A 37 -11.36 5.80 -5.64
C VAL A 37 -11.70 7.13 -5.00
N VAL A 38 -12.35 7.09 -3.82
CA VAL A 38 -12.79 8.28 -3.09
C VAL A 38 -11.81 8.57 -1.96
N ALA A 39 -11.27 9.78 -1.90
CA ALA A 39 -10.51 10.27 -0.76
C ALA A 39 -11.48 10.91 0.24
N GLY A 40 -11.63 10.30 1.42
CA GLY A 40 -12.37 10.89 2.53
C GLY A 40 -11.47 11.79 3.37
N ARG A 41 -11.93 13.01 3.67
CA ARG A 41 -11.27 13.92 4.60
C ARG A 41 -11.81 13.77 6.03
N PRO A 42 -11.04 14.15 7.07
CA PRO A 42 -11.48 14.06 8.47
C PRO A 42 -12.73 14.87 8.82
N ASP A 43 -13.06 15.89 8.01
CA ASP A 43 -14.26 16.71 8.11
C ASP A 43 -15.50 16.09 7.43
N GLY A 44 -15.37 14.88 6.89
CA GLY A 44 -16.44 14.18 6.16
C GLY A 44 -16.61 14.63 4.72
N SER A 45 -15.80 15.58 4.22
CA SER A 45 -15.84 15.99 2.82
C SER A 45 -15.17 14.97 1.91
N THR A 46 -15.67 14.87 0.69
CA THR A 46 -15.13 14.03 -0.38
C THR A 46 -14.63 14.93 -1.50
N GLU A 47 -13.37 14.77 -1.92
CA GLU A 47 -12.85 15.47 -3.11
C GLU A 47 -13.20 14.69 -4.38
N HIS A 48 -13.64 15.40 -5.42
CA HIS A 48 -14.02 14.78 -6.69
C HIS A 48 -12.81 14.07 -7.34
N VAL A 49 -13.07 12.87 -7.84
CA VAL A 49 -12.07 11.87 -8.26
C VAL A 49 -11.06 12.37 -9.28
N ALA A 50 -11.39 13.34 -10.13
CA ALA A 50 -10.48 13.88 -11.14
C ALA A 50 -9.32 14.67 -10.51
N GLU A 51 -9.60 15.54 -9.54
CA GLU A 51 -8.61 16.34 -8.83
C GLU A 51 -7.84 15.49 -7.81
N ALA A 52 -8.55 14.61 -7.09
CA ALA A 52 -7.93 13.64 -6.21
C ALA A 52 -6.99 12.67 -6.97
N ARG A 53 -7.32 12.25 -8.20
CA ARG A 53 -6.43 11.42 -9.05
C ARG A 53 -5.22 12.18 -9.56
N ALA A 54 -5.41 13.44 -9.97
CA ALA A 54 -4.29 14.27 -10.40
C ALA A 54 -3.31 14.49 -9.23
N ALA A 55 -3.81 14.80 -8.03
CA ALA A 55 -3.00 14.99 -6.83
C ALA A 55 -2.40 13.69 -6.28
N SER A 56 -3.14 12.57 -6.34
CA SER A 56 -2.69 11.26 -5.81
C SER A 56 -1.90 10.43 -6.82
N GLY A 57 -1.77 10.88 -8.07
CA GLY A 57 -1.10 10.15 -9.14
C GLY A 57 0.34 9.81 -8.80
N ALA A 58 1.06 10.74 -8.15
CA ALA A 58 2.43 10.51 -7.69
C ALA A 58 2.52 9.36 -6.67
N TRP A 59 1.58 9.29 -5.72
CA TRP A 59 1.51 8.19 -4.74
C TRP A 59 1.23 6.84 -5.40
N ILE A 60 0.31 6.79 -6.37
CA ILE A 60 -0.05 5.55 -7.08
C ILE A 60 1.15 5.03 -7.88
N ALA A 61 1.88 5.91 -8.57
CA ALA A 61 3.08 5.52 -9.32
C ALA A 61 4.21 5.08 -8.38
N ALA A 62 4.46 5.84 -7.31
CA ALA A 62 5.53 5.57 -6.35
C ALA A 62 5.30 4.29 -5.53
N LEU A 63 4.05 3.99 -5.17
CA LEU A 63 3.66 2.80 -4.40
C LEU A 63 3.04 1.70 -5.29
N SER A 64 3.49 1.62 -6.54
CA SER A 64 3.09 0.56 -7.47
C SER A 64 3.46 -0.84 -6.92
N PRO A 65 2.92 -1.95 -7.48
CA PRO A 65 3.23 -3.31 -7.02
C PRO A 65 4.72 -3.65 -6.93
N ALA A 66 5.60 -2.92 -7.63
CA ALA A 66 7.04 -3.06 -7.54
C ALA A 66 7.60 -2.88 -6.12
N VAL A 67 6.93 -2.09 -5.26
CA VAL A 67 7.38 -1.87 -3.87
C VAL A 67 7.10 -3.06 -2.95
N ALA A 68 6.24 -4.00 -3.37
CA ALA A 68 5.76 -5.07 -2.51
C ALA A 68 6.88 -6.01 -2.06
N ALA A 69 7.73 -6.46 -2.98
CA ALA A 69 8.83 -7.37 -2.67
C ALA A 69 9.86 -6.77 -1.68
N PRO A 70 10.44 -5.57 -1.93
CA PRO A 70 11.38 -4.98 -0.97
C PRO A 70 10.74 -4.66 0.38
N LEU A 71 9.47 -4.24 0.41
CA LEU A 71 8.77 -3.95 1.66
C LEU A 71 8.44 -5.24 2.44
N ALA A 72 7.99 -6.30 1.77
CA ALA A 72 7.76 -7.59 2.40
C ALA A 72 9.05 -8.19 2.97
N ALA A 73 10.19 -8.01 2.27
CA ALA A 73 11.50 -8.41 2.78
C ALA A 73 11.88 -7.64 4.06
N ALA A 74 11.68 -6.31 4.09
CA ALA A 74 11.95 -5.50 5.27
C ALA A 74 11.07 -5.91 6.47
N LEU A 75 9.79 -6.20 6.25
CA LEU A 75 8.89 -6.68 7.29
C LEU A 75 9.31 -8.05 7.84
N ARG A 76 9.74 -8.97 6.96
CA ARG A 76 10.24 -10.28 7.40
C ARG A 76 11.54 -10.19 8.19
N ALA A 77 12.48 -9.36 7.74
CA ALA A 77 13.73 -9.13 8.46
C ALA A 77 13.45 -8.61 9.89
N ALA A 78 12.56 -7.62 10.03
CA ALA A 78 12.17 -7.12 11.34
C ALA A 78 11.47 -8.18 12.21
N ALA A 79 10.73 -9.11 11.62
CA ALA A 79 10.08 -10.20 12.37
C ALA A 79 11.08 -11.16 13.04
N ASP A 80 12.31 -11.23 12.54
CA ASP A 80 13.35 -12.09 13.09
C ASP A 80 14.23 -11.36 14.12
N GLU A 81 14.02 -10.06 14.32
CA GLU A 81 14.69 -9.28 15.35
C GLU A 81 14.04 -9.51 16.73
N PRO A 82 14.84 -9.64 17.82
CA PRO A 82 14.31 -9.78 19.19
C PRO A 82 13.46 -8.59 19.68
N GLY A 83 13.60 -7.43 19.02
CA GLY A 83 12.87 -6.20 19.31
C GLY A 83 12.63 -5.40 18.03
N PRO A 84 11.62 -5.75 17.21
CA PRO A 84 11.38 -5.09 15.94
C PRO A 84 11.15 -3.58 16.10
N PRO A 85 11.64 -2.75 15.15
CA PRO A 85 11.41 -1.32 15.17
C PRO A 85 9.90 -1.01 15.24
N SER A 86 9.49 -0.18 16.21
CA SER A 86 8.08 0.15 16.44
C SER A 86 7.39 0.69 15.18
N GLY A 87 8.09 1.50 14.38
CA GLY A 87 7.58 2.04 13.13
C GLY A 87 7.21 0.96 12.09
N LEU A 88 7.93 -0.16 12.02
CA LEU A 88 7.57 -1.27 11.13
C LEU A 88 6.37 -2.06 11.66
N VAL A 89 6.23 -2.16 12.98
CA VAL A 89 5.04 -2.74 13.61
C VAL A 89 3.80 -1.88 13.34
N ASP A 90 3.91 -0.56 13.45
CA ASP A 90 2.83 0.38 13.13
C ASP A 90 2.46 0.35 11.64
N LEU A 91 3.45 0.35 10.76
CA LEU A 91 3.23 0.17 9.32
C LEU A 91 2.48 -1.12 9.03
N ALA A 92 2.89 -2.24 9.63
CA ALA A 92 2.24 -3.52 9.43
C ALA A 92 0.79 -3.53 9.94
N ARG A 93 0.47 -2.80 11.03
CA ARG A 93 -0.92 -2.60 11.48
C ARG A 93 -1.74 -1.83 10.44
N VAL A 94 -1.19 -0.74 9.90
CA VAL A 94 -1.84 0.05 8.85
C VAL A 94 -2.09 -0.81 7.62
N LEU A 95 -1.09 -1.60 7.19
CA LEU A 95 -1.23 -2.51 6.06
C LEU A 95 -2.34 -3.54 6.32
N LEU A 96 -2.35 -4.21 7.47
CA LEU A 96 -3.37 -5.22 7.77
C LEU A 96 -4.79 -4.65 7.88
N ALA A 97 -4.95 -3.37 8.23
CA ALA A 97 -6.23 -2.69 8.25
C ALA A 97 -6.75 -2.30 6.85
N ARG A 98 -5.88 -2.29 5.83
CA ARG A 98 -6.19 -1.78 4.48
C ARG A 98 -6.07 -2.83 3.38
N LEU A 99 -5.19 -3.81 3.57
CA LEU A 99 -5.01 -4.93 2.65
C LEU A 99 -6.22 -5.87 2.78
N PRO A 100 -6.74 -6.37 1.65
CA PRO A 100 -7.81 -7.36 1.63
C PRO A 100 -7.42 -8.67 2.32
#